data_AF-M1BIP9-F1
#
_entry.id   AF-M1BIP9-F1
#
_cell.length_a   1.000
_cell.length_b   1.000
_cell.length_c   1.000
_cell.angle_alpha   90.00
_cell.angle_beta   90.00
_cell.angle_gamma   90.00
#
_symmetry.space_group_name_H-M   'P 1'
#
loop_
_entity.id
_entity.type
_entity.pdbx_description
1 polymer ?
#
loop_
_entity_poly.entity_id
_entity_poly.type
_entity_poly.pdbx_seq_one_letter_code
_entity_poly.pdbx_strand_id
1 'polypeptide(L)' 'MMRAYSPVESLKLFEQFQKIGSKPDKFTFAVVLNVSGHCLMIGTGGSLHSMAVKSGFGSDLHVNNTILRMYAGLV' A
#
# COMPACT_ATOMS: atom_id res chain seq x y z
N MET A 1 9.79 5.95 6.79
CA MET A 1 9.40 7.35 6.55
C MET A 1 7.88 7.54 6.50
N MET A 2 7.11 6.78 5.69
CA MET A 2 5.66 6.99 5.53
C MET A 2 4.73 6.66 6.74
N ARG A 3 5.21 5.96 7.79
CA ARG A 3 4.39 5.52 8.94
C ARG A 3 4.11 6.59 10.01
N ALA A 4 4.81 7.71 10.00
CA ALA A 4 4.62 8.80 10.97
C ALA A 4 3.60 9.87 10.51
N TYR A 5 2.99 9.66 9.34
CA TYR A 5 2.07 10.60 8.71
C TYR A 5 0.62 10.18 8.93
N SER A 6 -0.31 11.13 8.85
CA SER A 6 -1.72 10.78 8.77
C SER A 6 -1.98 9.93 7.51
N PRO A 7 -3.03 9.10 7.48
CA PRO A 7 -3.35 8.28 6.33
C PRO A 7 -3.42 9.03 5.00
N VAL A 8 -4.04 10.21 5.02
CA VAL A 8 -4.17 11.10 3.86
C VAL A 8 -2.79 11.60 3.40
N GLU A 9 -1.93 11.99 4.33
CA GLU A 9 -0.56 12.44 4.02
C GLU A 9 0.31 11.29 3.51
N SER A 10 0.20 10.08 4.08
CA SER A 10 0.90 8.90 3.57
C SER A 10 0.55 8.60 2.12
N LEU A 11 -0.74 8.69 1.74
CA LEU A 11 -1.17 8.48 0.37
C LEU A 11 -0.73 9.62 -0.57
N LYS A 12 -0.76 10.88 -0.12
CA LYS A 12 -0.22 12.02 -0.89
C LYS A 12 1.28 11.88 -1.13
N LEU A 13 2.05 11.48 -0.12
CA LEU A 13 3.47 11.22 -0.24
C LEU A 13 3.75 10.05 -1.18
N PHE A 14 2.92 9.01 -1.15
CA PHE A 14 3.01 7.90 -2.09
C PHE A 14 2.74 8.34 -3.54
N GLU A 15 1.77 9.21 -3.76
CA GLU A 15 1.52 9.80 -5.08
C GLU A 15 2.72 10.64 -5.57
N GLN A 16 3.28 11.48 -4.71
CA GLN A 16 4.48 12.27 -5.03
C GLN A 16 5.69 11.39 -5.31
N PHE A 17 5.91 10.35 -4.49
CA PHE A 17 6.96 9.36 -4.68
C PHE A 17 6.89 8.70 -6.07
N GLN A 18 5.68 8.38 -6.54
CA GLN A 18 5.50 7.86 -7.90
C GLN A 18 5.73 8.92 -8.98
N LYS A 19 5.27 10.16 -8.77
CA LYS A 19 5.44 11.27 -9.74
C LYS A 19 6.90 11.60 -10.04
N ILE A 20 7.80 11.41 -9.07
CA ILE A 20 9.25 11.58 -9.27
C ILE A 20 9.92 10.37 -9.93
N GLY A 21 9.14 9.40 -10.43
CA GLY A 21 9.64 8.20 -11.10
C GLY A 21 10.17 7.11 -10.18
N SER A 22 10.00 7.26 -8.85
CA SER A 22 10.44 6.22 -7.91
C SER A 22 9.49 5.02 -7.94
N LYS A 23 10.06 3.82 -7.92
CA LYS A 23 9.30 2.57 -7.97
C LYS A 23 9.00 2.06 -6.56
N PRO A 24 7.75 1.74 -6.23
CA PRO A 24 7.42 1.12 -4.95
C PRO A 24 8.08 -0.24 -4.83
N ASP A 25 8.66 -0.53 -3.67
CA ASP A 25 9.12 -1.86 -3.30
C ASP A 25 8.10 -2.56 -2.38
N LYS A 26 8.42 -3.80 -1.97
CA LYS A 26 7.58 -4.59 -1.06
C LYS A 26 7.26 -3.85 0.25
N PHE A 27 8.19 -3.06 0.78
CA PHE A 27 7.99 -2.31 2.03
C PHE A 27 7.09 -1.09 1.81
N THR A 28 7.24 -0.42 0.67
CA THR A 28 6.38 0.68 0.24
C THR A 28 4.94 0.20 0.15
N PHE A 29 4.70 -0.91 -0.56
CA PHE A 29 3.37 -1.52 -0.66
C PHE A 29 2.81 -1.91 0.71
N ALA A 30 3.62 -2.55 1.56
CA ALA A 30 3.18 -2.93 2.90
C ALA A 30 2.74 -1.72 3.72
N VAL A 31 3.39 -0.55 3.59
CA VAL A 31 2.96 0.65 4.30
C VAL A 31 1.63 1.19 3.77
N VAL A 32 1.50 1.41 2.47
CA VAL A 32 0.29 2.03 1.89
C VAL A 32 -0.94 1.13 1.94
N LEU A 33 -0.75 -0.20 1.87
CA LEU A 33 -1.83 -1.17 2.06
C LEU A 33 -2.32 -1.21 3.52
N ASN A 34 -1.39 -1.18 4.50
CA ASN A 34 -1.78 -1.09 5.91
C ASN A 34 -2.56 0.20 6.19
N VAL A 35 -2.08 1.35 5.68
CA VAL A 35 -2.79 2.64 5.80
C VAL A 35 -4.19 2.55 5.20
N SER A 36 -4.32 1.95 4.02
CA SER A 36 -5.62 1.79 3.36
C SER A 36 -6.57 0.88 4.17
N GLY A 37 -6.05 -0.19 4.77
CA GLY A 37 -6.82 -1.07 5.66
C GLY A 37 -7.29 -0.39 6.94
N HIS A 38 -6.39 0.32 7.62
CA HIS A 38 -6.71 1.09 8.83
C HIS A 38 -7.78 2.17 8.61
N CYS A 39 -7.87 2.71 7.39
CA CYS A 39 -8.87 3.72 7.04
C CYS A 39 -10.08 3.17 6.29
N LEU A 40 -10.22 1.86 6.18
CA LEU A 40 -11.31 1.20 5.45
C LEU A 40 -11.44 1.69 3.99
N MET A 41 -10.33 2.12 3.39
CA MET A 41 -10.26 2.65 2.02
C MET A 41 -10.11 1.52 1.00
N ILE A 42 -11.11 0.63 0.92
CA ILE A 42 -11.04 -0.60 0.10
C ILE A 42 -10.78 -0.31 -1.39
N GLY A 43 -11.36 0.75 -1.96
CA GLY A 43 -11.11 1.13 -3.35
C GLY A 43 -9.63 1.49 -3.63
N THR A 44 -9.02 2.25 -2.72
CA THR A 44 -7.59 2.56 -2.77
C THR A 44 -6.75 1.30 -2.54
N GLY A 45 -7.12 0.47 -1.56
CA GLY A 45 -6.49 -0.81 -1.30
C GLY A 45 -6.47 -1.74 -2.52
N GLY A 46 -7.58 -1.81 -3.27
CA GLY A 46 -7.66 -2.58 -4.52
C GLY A 46 -6.74 -2.06 -5.62
N SER A 47 -6.63 -0.73 -5.76
CA SER A 47 -5.69 -0.11 -6.70
C SER A 47 -4.24 -0.42 -6.34
N LEU A 48 -3.90 -0.36 -5.05
CA LEU A 48 -2.58 -0.70 -4.52
C LEU A 48 -2.26 -2.20 -4.70
N HIS A 49 -3.23 -3.09 -4.48
CA HIS A 49 -3.08 -4.52 -4.75
C HIS A 49 -2.78 -4.77 -6.24
N SER A 50 -3.56 -4.21 -7.15
CA SER A 50 -3.30 -4.36 -8.60
C SER A 50 -1.90 -3.86 -8.98
N MET A 51 -1.48 -2.74 -8.39
CA MET A 51 -0.15 -2.19 -8.62
C MET A 51 0.96 -3.09 -8.08
N ALA A 52 0.81 -3.68 -6.89
CA ALA A 52 1.78 -4.63 -6.33
C ALA A 52 1.98 -5.84 -7.23
N VAL A 53 0.88 -6.41 -7.76
CA VAL A 53 0.93 -7.54 -8.71
C VAL A 53 1.66 -7.13 -10.00
N LYS A 54 1.30 -5.99 -10.59
CA LYS A 54 1.94 -5.47 -11.81
C LYS A 54 3.43 -5.14 -11.62
N SER A 55 3.84 -4.81 -10.41
CA SER A 55 5.24 -4.55 -10.04
C SER A 55 6.03 -5.82 -9.71
N GLY A 56 5.44 -7.01 -9.85
CA GLY A 56 6.10 -8.30 -9.63
C GLY A 56 6.04 -8.82 -8.19
N PHE A 57 5.24 -8.21 -7.31
CA PHE A 57 5.11 -8.63 -5.91
C PHE A 57 3.91 -9.54 -5.64
N GLY A 58 3.25 -10.08 -6.67
CA GLY A 58 2.07 -10.95 -6.50
C GLY A 58 2.35 -12.26 -5.74
N SER A 59 3.61 -12.70 -5.67
CA SER A 59 4.05 -13.87 -4.91
C SER A 59 4.87 -13.51 -3.66
N ASP A 60 5.02 -12.22 -3.34
CA ASP A 60 5.75 -11.81 -2.14
C ASP A 60 4.88 -12.04 -0.89
N LEU A 61 5.33 -12.94 -0.01
CA LEU A 61 4.59 -13.35 1.18
C LEU A 61 4.28 -12.16 2.11
N HIS A 62 5.20 -11.20 2.23
CA HIS A 62 5.00 -10.04 3.10
C HIS A 62 3.93 -9.09 2.55
N VAL A 63 3.95 -8.85 1.24
CA VAL A 63 2.94 -8.05 0.55
C VAL A 63 1.58 -8.75 0.61
N ASN A 64 1.52 -10.04 0.31
CA ASN A 64 0.27 -10.82 0.31
C ASN A 64 -0.38 -10.89 1.70
N ASN A 65 0.41 -11.08 2.76
CA ASN A 65 -0.11 -11.02 4.13
C ASN A 65 -0.69 -9.64 4.48
N THR A 66 -0.08 -8.57 3.97
CA THR A 66 -0.60 -7.21 4.17
C THR A 66 -1.89 -6.96 3.40
N ILE A 67 -1.97 -7.43 2.14
CA ILE A 67 -3.19 -7.38 1.33
C ILE A 67 -4.33 -8.12 2.03
N LEU A 68 -4.06 -9.32 2.55
CA LEU A 68 -5.04 -10.11 3.29
C LEU A 68 -5.57 -9.35 4.50
N ARG A 69 -4.68 -8.77 5.32
CA ARG A 69 -5.08 -7.94 6.47
C ARG A 69 -5.96 -6.76 6.05
N MET A 70 -5.58 -6.07 4.98
CA MET A 70 -6.34 -4.94 4.44
C MET A 70 -7.76 -5.34 4.02
N TYR A 71 -7.93 -6.43 3.26
CA TYR A 71 -9.25 -6.88 2.83
C TYR A 71 -10.09 -7.51 3.94
N ALA A 72 -9.47 -8.24 4.86
CA ALA A 72 -10.16 -8.86 5.98
C ALA A 72 -10.59 -7.83 7.05
N GLY A 73 -10.17 -6.57 6.93
CA GLY A 73 -10.40 -5.53 7.95
C GLY A 73 -9.63 -5.80 9.25
N LEU A 74 -8.56 -6.59 9.18
CA LEU A 74 -7.72 -6.92 10.33
C LEU A 74 -6.70 -5.78 10.54
N VAL A 75 -7.13 -4.79 11.34
CA VAL A 75 -6.35 -3.59 11.69
C VAL A 75 -5.27 -3.90 12.72
#